data_AF-A0AAD9TIB8-F1
#
_entry.id   AF-A0AAD9TIB8-F1
#
_cell.length_a   1.000
_cell.length_b   1.000
_cell.length_c   1.000
_cell.angle_alpha   90.00
_cell.angle_beta   90.00
_cell.angle_gamma   90.00
#
_symmetry.space_group_name_H-M   'P 1'
#
loop_
_entity.id
_entity.type
_entity.pdbx_description
1 polymer ?
#
loop_
_entity_poly.entity_id
_entity_poly.type
_entity_poly.pdbx_seq_one_letter_code
_entity_poly.pdbx_strand_id
1 'polypeptide(L)'
;MSDNCRLPIFFYKSHLSSSSPQLHIFFFPSNQTDTLFRFLSTKKMRHHFVFFTLIIVLFSLSQTSPSSAHIFPNVSSIPPWIQKNINQTAGAWDAFSKYAGCRAGDKVDGLARVKKYFQNFGYITESPLNFTDDFDNMLESAIKTYQKNFNLEPTGQLDDKTIQQILRPRCGNPDIVNGTTTMNSGHPPESHNTSLVHSVAHYSFFPGRPRWPSNKRTLSYAFAPENQLTDNVKAVFGRAFSRWSMVTQLNFTQSEFYRTADIRIAFASGEHGDGEPFDGRLGTLAHAFSPPSGLFHLDNDENWVVEGSSSLLTSMSAVDLESVAVHEIGHLLGLGHSSVEESIMFPTISSGTRKVELANDDIEGIQILYGTNPNFNGTSSPSVQQKDTSGAYSLGSMWGFSLSLAVEFVHIILF
;
A
#
# COMPACT_ATOMS: atom_id res chain seq x y z
N MET A 1 -6.38 -69.85 3.43
CA MET A 1 -7.40 -69.44 4.41
C MET A 1 -6.87 -68.14 5.00
N SER A 2 -7.16 -66.98 4.38
CA SER A 2 -8.38 -66.14 4.53
C SER A 2 -8.53 -65.67 5.99
N ASP A 3 -8.75 -64.42 6.37
CA ASP A 3 -9.23 -63.18 5.72
C ASP A 3 -8.61 -61.97 6.50
N ASN A 4 -8.26 -60.79 5.98
CA ASN A 4 -8.87 -59.76 5.12
C ASN A 4 -9.49 -58.56 5.89
N CYS A 5 -9.35 -57.37 5.28
CA CYS A 5 -9.99 -56.05 5.54
C CYS A 5 -9.22 -55.00 6.38
N ARG A 6 -9.13 -53.71 6.01
CA ARG A 6 -9.22 -52.94 4.74
C ARG A 6 -8.96 -51.46 5.10
N LEU A 7 -8.20 -50.73 4.27
CA LEU A 7 -8.13 -49.26 4.21
C LEU A 7 -9.20 -48.72 3.24
N PRO A 8 -9.62 -47.45 3.32
CA PRO A 8 -10.22 -46.76 2.20
C PRO A 8 -9.23 -45.78 1.52
N ILE A 9 -9.07 -45.97 0.22
CA ILE A 9 -8.54 -45.03 -0.77
C ILE A 9 -9.74 -44.47 -1.53
N PHE A 10 -9.80 -43.15 -1.73
CA PHE A 10 -10.71 -42.53 -2.70
C PHE A 10 -9.93 -42.10 -3.95
N PHE A 11 -10.43 -42.53 -5.12
CA PHE A 11 -10.01 -42.11 -6.45
C PHE A 11 -10.87 -40.92 -6.91
N TYR A 12 -10.27 -39.98 -7.65
CA TYR A 12 -11.00 -39.17 -8.62
C TYR A 12 -10.43 -39.39 -10.02
N LYS A 13 -11.33 -39.62 -10.97
CA LYS A 13 -11.11 -39.98 -12.37
C LYS A 13 -11.54 -38.80 -13.23
N SER A 14 -10.78 -38.42 -14.25
CA SER A 14 -11.33 -37.67 -15.38
C SER A 14 -10.62 -38.06 -16.68
N HIS A 15 -11.40 -38.00 -17.74
CA HIS A 15 -11.29 -38.75 -18.98
C HIS A 15 -10.25 -38.18 -19.97
N LEU A 16 -9.59 -39.10 -20.68
CA LEU A 16 -8.93 -38.86 -21.97
C LEU A 16 -9.97 -38.90 -23.11
N SER A 17 -9.86 -37.95 -24.04
CA SER A 17 -10.34 -38.06 -25.42
C SER A 17 -9.31 -37.43 -26.37
N SER A 18 -9.20 -38.04 -27.54
CA SER A 18 -8.15 -38.00 -28.55
C SER A 18 -7.87 -36.66 -29.24
N SER A 19 -6.58 -36.36 -29.47
CA SER A 19 -6.05 -35.92 -30.78
C SER A 19 -4.51 -35.87 -30.74
N SER A 20 -3.86 -36.63 -31.62
CA SER A 20 -2.40 -36.80 -31.74
C SER A 20 -1.66 -35.54 -32.22
N PRO A 21 -0.40 -35.32 -31.78
CA PRO A 21 0.57 -34.56 -32.55
C PRO A 21 1.69 -35.48 -33.09
N GLN A 22 1.99 -35.33 -34.38
CA GLN A 22 3.13 -35.97 -35.05
C GLN A 22 4.45 -35.35 -34.56
N LEU A 23 5.36 -36.19 -34.05
CA LEU A 23 6.72 -35.78 -33.70
C LEU A 23 7.67 -36.18 -34.84
N HIS A 24 8.28 -35.18 -35.50
CA HIS A 24 9.34 -35.40 -36.49
C HIS A 24 10.64 -35.79 -35.79
N ILE A 25 11.11 -37.02 -36.03
CA ILE A 25 12.40 -37.54 -35.59
C ILE A 25 13.45 -37.15 -36.65
N PHE A 26 14.42 -36.31 -36.29
CA PHE A 26 15.62 -36.08 -37.09
C PHE A 26 16.75 -36.98 -36.58
N PHE A 27 17.25 -37.85 -37.44
CA PHE A 27 18.51 -38.59 -37.24
C PHE A 27 19.68 -37.69 -37.65
N PHE A 28 20.71 -37.57 -36.79
CA PHE A 28 22.03 -37.10 -37.18
C PHE A 28 23.08 -38.20 -36.90
N PRO A 29 24.12 -38.35 -37.75
CA PRO A 29 25.06 -39.47 -37.66
C PRO A 29 26.21 -39.23 -36.67
N SER A 30 26.69 -40.36 -36.15
CA SER A 30 27.86 -40.60 -35.30
C SER A 30 29.15 -39.97 -35.79
N ASN A 31 29.78 -39.12 -34.97
CA ASN A 31 31.20 -39.12 -34.58
C ASN A 31 31.67 -37.71 -34.18
N GLN A 32 31.76 -37.44 -32.85
CA GLN A 32 32.72 -36.56 -32.15
C GLN A 32 32.15 -36.04 -30.81
N THR A 33 31.72 -36.93 -29.90
CA THR A 33 31.37 -36.53 -28.51
C THR A 33 32.04 -37.38 -27.42
N ASP A 34 32.88 -38.35 -27.78
CA ASP A 34 33.42 -39.31 -26.81
C ASP A 34 34.74 -38.90 -26.11
N THR A 35 35.32 -37.76 -26.44
CA THR A 35 36.57 -37.27 -25.81
C THR A 35 36.36 -36.26 -24.69
N LEU A 36 35.20 -35.62 -24.60
CA LEU A 36 34.88 -34.66 -23.52
C LEU A 36 34.22 -35.33 -22.30
N PHE A 37 33.50 -36.45 -22.50
CA PHE A 37 32.84 -37.17 -21.42
C PHE A 37 33.76 -38.09 -20.60
N ARG A 38 34.96 -38.42 -21.10
CA ARG A 38 35.94 -39.23 -20.36
C ARG A 38 36.86 -38.43 -19.43
N PHE A 39 36.81 -37.10 -19.45
CA PHE A 39 37.62 -36.27 -18.55
C PHE A 39 36.94 -35.96 -17.20
N LEU A 40 35.66 -36.33 -17.03
CA LEU A 40 34.87 -36.02 -15.82
C LEU A 40 34.58 -37.22 -14.91
N SER A 41 35.26 -38.36 -15.11
CA SER A 41 35.12 -39.53 -14.24
C SER A 41 36.31 -39.71 -13.30
N THR A 42 36.55 -38.74 -12.42
CA THR A 42 37.31 -38.98 -11.20
C THR A 42 36.52 -38.45 -9.99
N LYS A 43 36.38 -39.28 -8.96
CA LYS A 43 35.63 -39.00 -7.72
C LYS A 43 36.05 -37.67 -7.06
N LYS A 44 37.27 -37.19 -7.35
CA LYS A 44 37.86 -35.93 -6.85
C LYS A 44 37.24 -34.67 -7.49
N MET A 45 36.89 -34.71 -8.78
CA MET A 45 36.27 -33.57 -9.50
C MET A 45 34.80 -33.37 -9.12
N ARG A 46 34.07 -34.45 -8.80
CA ARG A 46 32.65 -34.39 -8.40
C ARG A 46 32.46 -33.70 -7.04
N HIS A 47 33.40 -33.86 -6.12
CA HIS A 47 33.36 -33.15 -4.83
C HIS A 47 33.68 -31.67 -5.00
N HIS A 48 34.63 -31.30 -5.86
CA HIS A 48 34.91 -29.89 -6.16
C HIS A 48 33.76 -29.22 -6.87
N PHE A 49 33.08 -29.89 -7.81
CA PHE A 49 31.92 -29.33 -8.49
C PHE A 49 30.74 -29.10 -7.53
N VAL A 50 30.43 -30.08 -6.66
CA VAL A 50 29.38 -29.93 -5.63
C VAL A 50 29.74 -28.84 -4.63
N PHE A 51 31.02 -28.74 -4.23
CA PHE A 51 31.49 -27.69 -3.33
C PHE A 51 31.43 -26.31 -3.99
N PHE A 52 31.76 -26.19 -5.28
CA PHE A 52 31.66 -24.95 -6.04
C PHE A 52 30.21 -24.54 -6.28
N THR A 53 29.29 -25.47 -6.55
CA THR A 53 27.85 -25.16 -6.64
C THR A 53 27.28 -24.79 -5.27
N LEU A 54 27.74 -25.42 -4.19
CA LEU A 54 27.32 -25.05 -2.83
C LEU A 54 27.85 -23.67 -2.45
N ILE A 55 29.10 -23.34 -2.82
CA ILE A 55 29.66 -22.00 -2.63
C ILE A 55 28.93 -20.98 -3.48
N ILE A 56 28.61 -21.26 -4.74
CA ILE A 56 27.84 -20.33 -5.58
C ILE A 56 26.45 -20.14 -4.98
N VAL A 57 25.75 -21.19 -4.54
CA VAL A 57 24.45 -21.07 -3.84
C VAL A 57 24.59 -20.28 -2.55
N LEU A 58 25.63 -20.50 -1.74
CA LEU A 58 25.90 -19.75 -0.52
C LEU A 58 26.32 -18.29 -0.80
N PHE A 59 26.99 -18.02 -1.93
CA PHE A 59 27.39 -16.69 -2.38
C PHE A 59 26.21 -15.92 -2.99
N SER A 60 25.31 -16.61 -3.68
CA SER A 60 24.01 -16.09 -4.14
C SER A 60 23.05 -15.82 -2.99
N LEU A 61 23.08 -16.61 -1.91
CA LEU A 61 22.30 -16.39 -0.69
C LEU A 61 22.92 -15.32 0.24
N SER A 62 24.15 -14.86 -0.02
CA SER A 62 24.85 -13.87 0.82
C SER A 62 25.09 -12.52 0.13
N GLN A 63 24.58 -12.33 -1.09
CA GLN A 63 24.56 -11.02 -1.76
C GLN A 63 23.19 -10.37 -1.69
N THR A 64 22.62 -10.21 -0.49
CA THR A 64 21.73 -9.07 -0.26
C THR A 64 22.63 -7.89 0.04
N SER A 65 22.96 -7.10 -0.99
CA SER A 65 23.48 -5.76 -0.72
C SER A 65 22.42 -5.07 0.16
N PRO A 66 22.77 -4.46 1.30
CA PRO A 66 21.80 -3.69 2.06
C PRO A 66 21.31 -2.57 1.15
N SER A 67 20.09 -2.72 0.63
CA SER A 67 19.37 -1.66 -0.03
C SER A 67 18.99 -0.67 1.07
N SER A 68 19.81 0.36 1.24
CA SER A 68 19.43 1.48 2.09
C SER A 68 18.24 2.15 1.42
N ALA A 69 17.08 2.12 2.07
CA ALA A 69 15.90 2.85 1.62
C ALA A 69 16.25 4.30 1.30
N HIS A 70 15.57 4.88 0.30
CA HIS A 70 15.74 6.28 -0.10
C HIS A 70 15.09 7.21 0.94
N ILE A 71 15.74 7.35 2.08
CA ILE A 71 15.26 8.13 3.22
C ILE A 71 15.97 9.49 3.27
N PHE A 72 15.18 10.55 3.29
CA PHE A 72 15.63 11.93 3.36
C PHE A 72 15.13 12.58 4.65
N PRO A 73 15.99 13.35 5.36
CA PRO A 73 15.57 14.09 6.55
C PRO A 73 14.39 15.03 6.24
N ASN A 74 14.45 15.75 5.12
CA ASN A 74 13.39 16.63 4.64
C ASN A 74 13.40 16.70 3.11
N VAL A 75 12.38 17.32 2.51
CA VAL A 75 12.25 17.45 1.05
C VAL A 75 13.45 18.16 0.41
N SER A 76 14.03 19.17 1.08
CA SER A 76 15.20 19.90 0.56
C SER A 76 16.48 19.07 0.51
N SER A 77 16.49 17.91 1.19
CA SER A 77 17.61 16.96 1.19
C SER A 77 17.55 15.99 0.02
N ILE A 78 16.47 15.99 -0.78
CA ILE A 78 16.35 15.18 -1.99
C ILE A 78 17.32 15.75 -3.05
N PRO A 79 18.28 14.97 -3.55
CA PRO A 79 19.25 15.45 -4.52
C PRO A 79 18.59 16.04 -5.78
N PRO A 80 19.09 17.16 -6.33
CA PRO A 80 18.52 17.81 -7.50
C PRO A 80 18.42 16.93 -8.75
N TRP A 81 19.23 15.86 -8.87
CA TRP A 81 19.14 14.92 -9.99
C TRP A 81 17.96 13.95 -9.86
N ILE A 82 17.56 13.59 -8.63
CA ILE A 82 16.28 12.91 -8.36
C ILE A 82 15.14 13.88 -8.71
N GLN A 83 15.30 15.15 -8.33
CA GLN A 83 14.31 16.20 -8.58
C GLN A 83 14.14 16.58 -10.05
N LYS A 84 15.23 16.60 -10.83
CA LYS A 84 15.24 16.92 -12.28
C LYS A 84 14.68 15.78 -13.12
N ASN A 85 14.81 14.55 -12.63
CA ASN A 85 14.13 13.41 -13.20
C ASN A 85 12.62 13.39 -12.89
N ILE A 86 12.05 14.30 -12.07
CA ILE A 86 10.59 14.29 -11.76
C ILE A 86 9.72 14.56 -13.00
N ASN A 87 10.22 15.27 -14.01
CA ASN A 87 9.52 15.41 -15.29
C ASN A 87 9.64 14.14 -16.19
N GLN A 88 10.34 13.10 -15.73
CA GLN A 88 10.63 11.86 -16.47
C GLN A 88 10.47 10.55 -15.65
N THR A 89 10.44 10.60 -14.31
CA THR A 89 10.14 9.46 -13.44
C THR A 89 8.63 9.40 -13.31
N ALA A 90 8.05 8.76 -14.31
CA ALA A 90 6.70 8.24 -14.26
C ALA A 90 6.56 7.38 -12.99
N GLY A 91 5.56 7.66 -12.15
CA GLY A 91 5.13 6.70 -11.14
C GLY A 91 4.78 5.36 -11.78
N ALA A 92 4.76 4.28 -11.00
CA ALA A 92 4.55 2.92 -11.48
C ALA A 92 3.32 2.80 -12.40
N TRP A 93 2.30 3.63 -12.17
CA TRP A 93 1.05 3.63 -12.93
C TRP A 93 0.85 4.80 -13.89
N ASP A 94 1.76 5.78 -14.00
CA ASP A 94 1.60 6.96 -14.87
C ASP A 94 1.34 6.62 -16.33
N ALA A 95 1.84 5.45 -16.78
CA ALA A 95 1.54 4.90 -18.09
C ALA A 95 0.04 4.66 -18.36
N PHE A 96 -0.80 4.63 -17.32
CA PHE A 96 -2.25 4.49 -17.44
C PHE A 96 -2.96 5.78 -17.86
N SER A 97 -2.29 6.94 -17.81
CA SER A 97 -2.82 8.21 -18.32
C SER A 97 -3.34 8.12 -19.76
N LYS A 98 -2.70 7.29 -20.60
CA LYS A 98 -3.09 7.06 -22.00
C LYS A 98 -4.45 6.38 -22.18
N TYR A 99 -5.02 5.79 -21.12
CA TYR A 99 -6.31 5.11 -21.16
C TYR A 99 -7.47 6.03 -20.77
N ALA A 100 -7.22 7.31 -20.54
CA ALA A 100 -8.26 8.30 -20.28
C ALA A 100 -9.32 8.33 -21.39
N GLY A 101 -10.58 8.23 -21.01
CA GLY A 101 -11.75 8.19 -21.90
C GLY A 101 -12.12 6.80 -22.45
N CYS A 102 -11.35 5.74 -22.13
CA CYS A 102 -11.69 4.38 -22.53
C CYS A 102 -13.01 3.92 -21.88
N ARG A 103 -13.84 3.22 -22.65
CA ARG A 103 -15.18 2.77 -22.27
C ARG A 103 -15.55 1.44 -22.93
N ALA A 104 -16.70 0.89 -22.54
CA ALA A 104 -17.23 -0.36 -23.09
C ALA A 104 -17.24 -0.35 -24.62
N GLY A 105 -16.68 -1.42 -25.21
CA GLY A 105 -16.54 -1.60 -26.66
C GLY A 105 -15.18 -1.17 -27.23
N ASP A 106 -14.36 -0.45 -26.46
CA ASP A 106 -13.00 -0.11 -26.87
C ASP A 106 -12.06 -1.33 -26.75
N LYS A 107 -11.00 -1.33 -27.58
CA LYS A 107 -9.87 -2.26 -27.48
C LYS A 107 -8.58 -1.47 -27.61
N VAL A 108 -7.78 -1.44 -26.55
CA VAL A 108 -6.57 -0.60 -26.49
C VAL A 108 -5.42 -1.38 -25.89
N ASP A 109 -4.31 -1.42 -26.61
CA ASP A 109 -3.12 -2.19 -26.23
C ASP A 109 -2.64 -1.87 -24.81
N GLY A 110 -2.52 -2.92 -24.00
CA GLY A 110 -2.10 -2.90 -22.60
C GLY A 110 -3.22 -2.67 -21.57
N LEU A 111 -4.50 -2.57 -21.95
CA LEU A 111 -5.62 -2.55 -21.00
C LEU A 111 -5.63 -3.77 -20.05
N ALA A 112 -5.02 -4.89 -20.45
CA ALA A 112 -4.78 -6.03 -19.58
C ALA A 112 -4.02 -5.66 -18.29
N ARG A 113 -3.13 -4.65 -18.34
CA ARG A 113 -2.41 -4.14 -17.15
C ARG A 113 -3.33 -3.35 -16.21
N VAL A 114 -4.31 -2.62 -16.75
CA VAL A 114 -5.33 -1.92 -15.95
C VAL A 114 -6.24 -2.95 -15.26
N LYS A 115 -6.62 -4.03 -15.96
CA LYS A 115 -7.35 -5.15 -15.32
C LYS A 115 -6.53 -5.78 -14.19
N LYS A 116 -5.21 -5.94 -14.39
CA LYS A 116 -4.31 -6.43 -13.33
C LYS A 116 -4.29 -5.52 -12.11
N TYR A 117 -4.27 -4.19 -12.29
CA TYR A 117 -4.42 -3.23 -11.20
C TYR A 117 -5.73 -3.46 -10.41
N PHE A 118 -6.87 -3.55 -11.11
CA PHE A 118 -8.16 -3.77 -10.45
C PHE A 118 -8.24 -5.14 -9.76
N GLN A 119 -7.57 -6.16 -10.30
CA GLN A 119 -7.42 -7.44 -9.63
C GLN A 119 -6.61 -7.33 -8.33
N ASN A 120 -5.46 -6.67 -8.36
CA ASN A 120 -4.59 -6.55 -7.20
C ASN A 120 -5.33 -5.89 -6.00
N PHE A 121 -6.22 -4.93 -6.28
CA PHE A 121 -7.02 -4.27 -5.24
C PHE A 121 -8.39 -4.93 -4.98
N GLY A 122 -8.66 -6.10 -5.55
CA GLY A 122 -9.83 -6.94 -5.25
C GLY A 122 -11.11 -6.61 -6.04
N TYR A 123 -11.07 -5.67 -6.99
CA TYR A 123 -12.22 -5.31 -7.83
C TYR A 123 -12.52 -6.33 -8.93
N ILE A 124 -11.54 -7.16 -9.28
CA ILE A 124 -11.71 -8.30 -10.19
C ILE A 124 -11.33 -9.57 -9.43
N THR A 125 -12.33 -10.37 -9.07
CA THR A 125 -12.17 -11.60 -8.28
C THR A 125 -11.87 -12.83 -9.14
N GLU A 126 -12.44 -12.92 -10.33
CA GLU A 126 -12.23 -14.04 -11.25
C GLU A 126 -11.11 -13.70 -12.23
N SER A 127 -9.97 -14.37 -12.10
CA SER A 127 -8.86 -14.20 -13.03
C SER A 127 -8.91 -15.29 -14.11
N PRO A 128 -9.07 -14.93 -15.39
CA PRO A 128 -8.46 -15.74 -16.43
C PRO A 128 -6.93 -15.74 -16.23
N LEU A 129 -6.24 -16.78 -16.70
CA LEU A 129 -4.78 -16.88 -16.61
C LEU A 129 -4.06 -15.66 -17.23
N ASN A 130 -4.68 -15.05 -18.25
CA ASN A 130 -4.22 -13.83 -18.89
C ASN A 130 -5.41 -12.92 -19.20
N PHE A 131 -5.30 -11.65 -18.84
CA PHE A 131 -6.27 -10.63 -19.25
C PHE A 131 -6.09 -10.27 -20.73
N THR A 132 -7.20 -9.99 -21.42
CA THR A 132 -7.18 -9.39 -22.76
C THR A 132 -7.20 -7.87 -22.66
N ASP A 133 -6.84 -7.21 -23.77
CA ASP A 133 -6.87 -5.76 -23.95
C ASP A 133 -8.25 -5.20 -24.35
N ASP A 134 -9.30 -6.02 -24.27
CA ASP A 134 -10.67 -5.57 -24.55
C ASP A 134 -11.26 -4.86 -23.33
N PHE A 135 -11.98 -3.76 -23.53
CA PHE A 135 -12.78 -3.15 -22.48
C PHE A 135 -14.10 -3.92 -22.33
N ASP A 136 -14.08 -4.95 -21.50
CA ASP A 136 -15.19 -5.88 -21.27
C ASP A 136 -16.07 -5.47 -20.07
N ASN A 137 -17.19 -6.17 -19.91
CA ASN A 137 -18.14 -5.95 -18.81
C ASN A 137 -17.50 -6.14 -17.43
N MET A 138 -16.46 -6.99 -17.34
CA MET A 138 -15.71 -7.21 -16.11
C MET A 138 -14.96 -5.95 -15.70
N LEU A 139 -14.19 -5.34 -16.62
CA LEU A 139 -13.49 -4.09 -16.37
C LEU A 139 -14.47 -2.94 -16.09
N GLU A 140 -15.57 -2.83 -16.84
CA GLU A 140 -16.59 -1.81 -16.60
C GLU A 140 -17.18 -1.92 -15.18
N SER A 141 -17.51 -3.14 -14.73
CA SER A 141 -18.05 -3.39 -13.39
C SER A 141 -17.03 -3.08 -12.29
N ALA A 142 -15.76 -3.44 -12.50
CA ALA A 142 -14.67 -3.13 -11.59
C ALA A 142 -14.49 -1.61 -11.43
N ILE A 143 -14.49 -0.87 -12.55
CA ILE A 143 -14.38 0.60 -12.55
C ILE A 143 -15.56 1.25 -11.82
N LYS A 144 -16.80 0.81 -12.08
CA LYS A 144 -17.98 1.35 -11.35
C LYS A 144 -17.86 1.16 -9.84
N THR A 145 -17.34 0.01 -9.43
CA THR A 145 -17.16 -0.31 -8.00
C THR A 145 -16.04 0.52 -7.39
N TYR A 146 -14.92 0.68 -8.10
CA TYR A 146 -13.82 1.56 -7.69
C TYR A 146 -14.28 3.02 -7.55
N GLN A 147 -14.99 3.54 -8.55
CA GLN A 147 -15.54 4.90 -8.50
C GLN A 147 -16.40 5.12 -7.26
N LYS A 148 -17.28 4.17 -6.92
CA LYS A 148 -18.09 4.24 -5.69
C LYS A 148 -17.24 4.26 -4.42
N ASN A 149 -16.21 3.44 -4.34
CA ASN A 149 -15.32 3.41 -3.17
C ASN A 149 -14.59 4.75 -2.98
N PHE A 150 -14.18 5.39 -4.07
CA PHE A 150 -13.48 6.67 -4.05
C PHE A 150 -14.40 7.89 -4.20
N ASN A 151 -15.71 7.75 -3.97
CA ASN A 151 -16.72 8.82 -4.06
C ASN A 151 -16.74 9.58 -5.41
N LEU A 152 -16.44 8.87 -6.49
CA LEU A 152 -16.56 9.36 -7.87
C LEU A 152 -17.92 8.95 -8.47
N GLU A 153 -18.33 9.67 -9.51
CA GLU A 153 -19.50 9.28 -10.30
C GLU A 153 -19.27 7.90 -10.92
N PRO A 154 -20.18 6.91 -10.74
CA PRO A 154 -19.99 5.53 -11.19
C PRO A 154 -20.28 5.38 -12.69
N THR A 155 -19.51 6.06 -13.53
CA THR A 155 -19.64 6.07 -15.00
C THR A 155 -19.30 4.72 -15.64
N GLY A 156 -18.44 3.92 -14.99
CA GLY A 156 -17.87 2.69 -15.56
C GLY A 156 -16.84 2.94 -16.67
N GLN A 157 -16.41 4.17 -16.84
CA GLN A 157 -15.43 4.57 -17.84
C GLN A 157 -14.13 4.96 -17.14
N LEU A 158 -12.99 4.81 -17.84
CA LEU A 158 -11.72 5.36 -17.38
C LEU A 158 -11.69 6.87 -17.64
N ASP A 159 -12.65 7.61 -17.09
CA ASP A 159 -12.71 9.08 -17.21
C ASP A 159 -11.53 9.77 -16.50
N ASP A 160 -11.32 11.06 -16.80
CA ASP A 160 -10.15 11.80 -16.31
C ASP A 160 -10.02 11.76 -14.78
N LYS A 161 -11.14 11.84 -14.05
CA LYS A 161 -11.13 11.78 -12.58
C LYS A 161 -10.73 10.40 -12.08
N THR A 162 -11.26 9.34 -12.72
CA THR A 162 -10.93 7.96 -12.40
C THR A 162 -9.45 7.67 -12.64
N ILE A 163 -8.92 8.09 -13.80
CA ILE A 163 -7.50 7.95 -14.11
C ILE A 163 -6.65 8.74 -13.11
N GLN A 164 -6.97 10.01 -12.87
CA GLN A 164 -6.23 10.82 -11.88
C GLN A 164 -6.20 10.15 -10.50
N GLN A 165 -7.28 9.51 -10.08
CA GLN A 165 -7.33 8.77 -8.82
C GLN A 165 -6.49 7.48 -8.85
N ILE A 166 -6.54 6.71 -9.94
CA ILE A 166 -5.73 5.49 -10.14
C ILE A 166 -4.23 5.81 -10.10
N LEU A 167 -3.81 6.96 -10.64
CA LEU A 167 -2.41 7.36 -10.70
C LEU A 167 -1.83 7.78 -9.33
N ARG A 168 -2.68 8.02 -8.31
CA ARG A 168 -2.19 8.47 -7.00
C ARG A 168 -1.56 7.31 -6.23
N PRO A 169 -0.42 7.54 -5.55
CA PRO A 169 0.17 6.54 -4.68
C PRO A 169 -0.77 6.18 -3.53
N ARG A 170 -0.76 4.91 -3.13
CA ARG A 170 -1.71 4.33 -2.19
C ARG A 170 -1.14 3.15 -1.40
N CYS A 171 -1.89 2.69 -0.41
CA CYS A 171 -1.70 1.41 0.25
C CYS A 171 -1.93 0.24 -0.73
N GLY A 172 -1.13 -0.82 -0.56
CA GLY A 172 -1.15 -2.08 -1.30
C GLY A 172 -2.25 -3.05 -0.87
N ASN A 173 -2.88 -2.82 0.28
CA ASN A 173 -3.96 -3.69 0.74
C ASN A 173 -5.18 -3.63 -0.20
N PRO A 174 -5.88 -4.74 -0.41
CA PRO A 174 -7.08 -4.76 -1.24
C PRO A 174 -8.25 -3.99 -0.63
N ASP A 175 -8.98 -3.25 -1.48
CA ASP A 175 -10.20 -2.52 -1.11
C ASP A 175 -11.41 -3.46 -0.95
N ILE A 176 -11.34 -4.64 -1.56
CA ILE A 176 -12.38 -5.66 -1.52
C ILE A 176 -11.73 -7.00 -1.20
N VAL A 177 -12.17 -7.63 -0.11
CA VAL A 177 -11.67 -8.94 0.32
C VAL A 177 -12.84 -9.90 0.39
N ASN A 178 -12.73 -11.04 -0.30
CA ASN A 178 -13.80 -12.05 -0.39
C ASN A 178 -15.16 -11.45 -0.81
N GLY A 179 -15.15 -10.52 -1.77
CA GLY A 179 -16.34 -9.85 -2.29
C GLY A 179 -16.97 -8.81 -1.34
N THR A 180 -16.38 -8.58 -0.17
CA THR A 180 -16.83 -7.55 0.78
C THR A 180 -15.95 -6.31 0.64
N THR A 181 -16.55 -5.17 0.32
CA THR A 181 -15.83 -3.89 0.32
C THR A 181 -15.46 -3.50 1.73
N THR A 182 -14.21 -3.08 1.92
CA THR A 182 -13.79 -2.42 3.16
C THR A 182 -14.18 -0.94 3.14
N MET A 183 -14.27 -0.28 1.99
CA MET A 183 -14.43 1.18 1.99
C MET A 183 -15.84 1.71 2.28
N ASN A 184 -16.88 0.89 2.30
CA ASN A 184 -18.27 1.36 2.43
C ASN A 184 -19.06 0.56 3.47
N SER A 185 -18.98 0.95 4.74
CA SER A 185 -19.80 0.41 5.84
C SER A 185 -21.23 0.95 5.83
N GLY A 186 -21.89 0.89 4.68
CA GLY A 186 -23.20 1.48 4.46
C GLY A 186 -24.41 0.63 4.85
N HIS A 187 -24.29 -0.67 5.14
CA HIS A 187 -25.43 -1.55 5.51
C HIS A 187 -25.00 -2.74 6.40
N PRO A 188 -25.57 -2.95 7.58
CA PRO A 188 -25.76 -4.29 8.11
C PRO A 188 -26.87 -4.99 7.32
N PRO A 189 -26.71 -6.26 6.92
CA PRO A 189 -27.88 -7.07 6.55
C PRO A 189 -28.70 -7.29 7.84
N GLU A 190 -29.93 -6.76 7.83
CA GLU A 190 -31.03 -7.10 8.73
C GLU A 190 -30.83 -6.87 10.25
N SER A 191 -31.36 -5.75 10.75
CA SER A 191 -32.08 -5.74 12.04
C SER A 191 -32.99 -4.52 12.11
N HIS A 192 -34.29 -4.76 12.14
CA HIS A 192 -35.33 -3.74 12.30
C HIS A 192 -35.20 -2.98 13.63
N ASN A 193 -35.66 -1.72 13.60
CA ASN A 193 -35.89 -0.77 14.71
C ASN A 193 -34.67 -0.03 15.28
N THR A 194 -34.49 1.23 14.88
CA THR A 194 -35.07 2.39 15.60
C THR A 194 -34.67 3.71 14.92
N SER A 195 -35.63 4.63 14.84
CA SER A 195 -35.50 5.97 14.28
C SER A 195 -34.65 6.88 15.17
N LEU A 196 -33.34 6.92 14.93
CA LEU A 196 -32.43 7.94 15.44
C LEU A 196 -31.47 8.28 14.29
N VAL A 197 -31.31 9.57 14.00
CA VAL A 197 -30.47 10.16 12.95
C VAL A 197 -29.23 9.28 12.71
N HIS A 198 -29.22 8.49 11.63
CA HIS A 198 -28.20 7.47 11.43
C HIS A 198 -26.88 8.15 11.04
N SER A 199 -25.98 8.34 12.00
CA SER A 199 -24.55 8.44 11.67
C SER A 199 -24.15 7.11 11.04
N VAL A 200 -23.94 7.13 9.73
CA VAL A 200 -23.44 5.97 8.99
C VAL A 200 -21.97 5.83 9.38
N ALA A 201 -21.60 4.69 9.98
CA ALA A 201 -20.19 4.38 10.20
C ALA A 201 -19.51 4.22 8.82
N HIS A 202 -18.36 4.86 8.59
CA HIS A 202 -17.62 4.74 7.33
C HIS A 202 -16.37 3.85 7.46
N TYR A 203 -15.89 3.66 8.68
CA TYR A 203 -14.79 2.77 9.02
C TYR A 203 -15.13 1.31 8.73
N SER A 204 -14.10 0.49 8.56
CA SER A 204 -14.28 -0.92 8.25
C SER A 204 -13.22 -1.81 8.86
N PHE A 205 -13.38 -3.11 8.64
CA PHE A 205 -12.50 -4.14 9.16
C PHE A 205 -12.21 -5.16 8.07
N PHE A 206 -11.06 -5.81 8.16
CA PHE A 206 -10.82 -7.03 7.38
C PHE A 206 -11.87 -8.11 7.70
N PRO A 207 -12.15 -9.03 6.78
CA PRO A 207 -13.06 -10.15 7.02
C PRO A 207 -12.72 -10.90 8.31
N GLY A 208 -13.73 -11.16 9.13
CA GLY A 208 -13.57 -11.78 10.44
C GLY A 208 -13.23 -10.81 11.59
N ARG A 209 -13.10 -9.50 11.32
CA ARG A 209 -12.79 -8.45 12.30
C ARG A 209 -11.58 -8.82 13.17
N PRO A 210 -10.43 -9.14 12.54
CA PRO A 210 -9.26 -9.61 13.25
C PRO A 210 -8.78 -8.57 14.25
N ARG A 211 -8.32 -9.04 15.40
CA ARG A 211 -7.73 -8.21 16.44
C ARG A 211 -6.72 -9.01 17.24
N TRP A 212 -5.76 -8.31 17.82
CA TRP A 212 -4.85 -8.90 18.79
C TRP A 212 -5.61 -9.48 20.01
N PRO A 213 -5.12 -10.57 20.64
CA PRO A 213 -5.78 -11.20 21.77
C PRO A 213 -6.19 -10.22 22.88
N SER A 214 -7.36 -10.41 23.49
CA SER A 214 -7.93 -9.51 24.53
C SER A 214 -7.00 -9.27 25.72
N ASN A 215 -6.22 -10.29 26.07
CA ASN A 215 -5.27 -10.28 27.18
C ASN A 215 -3.93 -9.60 26.81
N LYS A 216 -3.70 -9.25 25.54
CA LYS A 216 -2.47 -8.63 25.08
C LYS A 216 -2.66 -7.12 24.89
N ARG A 217 -2.28 -6.35 25.91
CA ARG A 217 -2.33 -4.89 25.90
C ARG A 217 -1.03 -4.22 25.46
N THR A 218 0.07 -4.97 25.42
CA THR A 218 1.37 -4.48 24.95
C THR A 218 1.80 -5.30 23.75
N LEU A 219 1.98 -4.62 22.61
CA LEU A 219 2.45 -5.20 21.38
C LEU A 219 3.91 -4.80 21.16
N SER A 220 4.75 -5.79 20.89
CA SER A 220 6.14 -5.55 20.53
C SER A 220 6.26 -5.28 19.03
N TYR A 221 7.06 -4.30 18.64
CA TYR A 221 7.41 -4.08 17.24
C TYR A 221 8.93 -4.07 17.05
N ALA A 222 9.40 -4.51 15.89
CA ALA A 222 10.82 -4.55 15.58
C ALA A 222 11.07 -4.33 14.09
N PHE A 223 12.25 -3.85 13.76
CA PHE A 223 12.68 -3.57 12.40
C PHE A 223 13.59 -4.69 11.89
N ALA A 224 13.51 -5.01 10.60
CA ALA A 224 14.40 -5.95 9.96
C ALA A 224 15.84 -5.44 10.08
N PRO A 225 16.77 -6.18 10.74
CA PRO A 225 18.14 -5.71 10.97
C PRO A 225 18.89 -5.33 9.69
N GLU A 226 18.59 -6.02 8.58
CA GLU A 226 19.15 -5.79 7.25
C GLU A 226 18.87 -4.39 6.71
N ASN A 227 17.77 -3.74 7.11
CA ASN A 227 17.44 -2.38 6.67
C ASN A 227 18.32 -1.31 7.33
N GLN A 228 19.02 -1.61 8.44
CA GLN A 228 19.97 -0.72 9.11
C GLN A 228 19.43 0.69 9.38
N LEU A 229 18.15 0.79 9.79
CA LEU A 229 17.48 2.07 10.01
C LEU A 229 18.14 2.89 11.13
N THR A 230 18.26 4.19 10.92
CA THR A 230 18.73 5.14 11.94
C THR A 230 17.67 5.36 13.02
N ASP A 231 18.08 5.81 14.21
CA ASP A 231 17.15 6.07 15.31
C ASP A 231 16.12 7.18 14.97
N ASN A 232 16.50 8.15 14.13
CA ASN A 232 15.57 9.18 13.64
C ASN A 232 14.42 8.57 12.82
N VAL A 233 14.73 7.58 11.97
CA VAL A 233 13.71 6.86 11.20
C VAL A 233 12.84 6.01 12.13
N LYS A 234 13.45 5.26 13.06
CA LYS A 234 12.72 4.46 14.04
C LYS A 234 11.78 5.31 14.90
N ALA A 235 12.18 6.54 15.23
CA ALA A 235 11.37 7.49 16.00
C ALA A 235 10.07 7.90 15.26
N VAL A 236 10.04 7.87 13.92
CA VAL A 236 8.82 8.11 13.13
C VAL A 236 7.75 7.08 13.47
N PHE A 237 8.12 5.80 13.48
CA PHE A 237 7.20 4.72 13.84
C PHE A 237 6.78 4.81 15.31
N GLY A 238 7.68 5.21 16.21
CA GLY A 238 7.33 5.48 17.60
C GLY A 238 6.21 6.53 17.73
N ARG A 239 6.27 7.62 16.96
CA ARG A 239 5.18 8.62 16.89
C ARG A 239 3.91 8.04 16.29
N ALA A 240 4.02 7.27 15.21
CA ALA A 240 2.87 6.65 14.56
C ALA A 240 2.13 5.67 15.48
N PHE A 241 2.84 4.82 16.22
CA PHE A 241 2.26 3.96 17.26
C PHE A 241 1.65 4.75 18.41
N SER A 242 2.29 5.85 18.82
CA SER A 242 1.78 6.71 19.90
C SER A 242 0.38 7.24 19.57
N ARG A 243 0.13 7.65 18.32
CA ARG A 243 -1.17 8.15 17.87
C ARG A 243 -2.29 7.14 18.08
N TRP A 244 -2.05 5.87 17.75
CA TRP A 244 -3.01 4.79 18.01
C TRP A 244 -3.13 4.45 19.51
N SER A 245 -2.04 4.52 20.27
CA SER A 245 -2.09 4.31 21.74
C SER A 245 -2.87 5.39 22.49
N MET A 246 -2.93 6.62 21.96
CA MET A 246 -3.70 7.70 22.57
C MET A 246 -5.21 7.44 22.56
N VAL A 247 -5.71 6.71 21.55
CA VAL A 247 -7.15 6.48 21.36
C VAL A 247 -7.60 5.06 21.69
N THR A 248 -6.64 4.17 22.03
CA THR A 248 -6.88 2.78 22.42
C THR A 248 -6.26 2.45 23.78
N GLN A 249 -6.53 1.26 24.31
CA GLN A 249 -5.87 0.74 25.51
C GLN A 249 -4.59 -0.05 25.19
N LEU A 250 -4.10 0.00 23.96
CA LEU A 250 -2.88 -0.68 23.54
C LEU A 250 -1.65 0.18 23.83
N ASN A 251 -0.57 -0.50 24.20
CA ASN A 251 0.77 0.06 24.30
C ASN A 251 1.67 -0.63 23.28
N PHE A 252 2.69 0.08 22.83
CA PHE A 252 3.65 -0.41 21.85
C PHE A 252 5.06 -0.27 22.38
N THR A 253 5.87 -1.31 22.24
CA THR A 253 7.25 -1.32 22.71
C THR A 253 8.17 -1.81 21.62
N GLN A 254 9.18 -1.01 21.28
CA GLN A 254 10.24 -1.45 20.38
C GLN A 254 11.01 -2.62 21.00
N SER A 255 11.30 -3.63 20.19
CA SER A 255 12.11 -4.80 20.54
C SER A 255 13.28 -4.91 19.57
N GLU A 256 14.41 -5.40 20.07
CA GLU A 256 15.57 -5.75 19.24
C GLU A 256 15.42 -7.16 18.60
N PHE A 257 14.43 -7.94 19.04
CA PHE A 257 14.21 -9.32 18.58
C PHE A 257 13.19 -9.38 17.44
N TYR A 258 13.66 -9.08 16.21
CA TYR A 258 12.81 -9.05 15.02
C TYR A 258 11.93 -10.29 14.82
N ARG A 259 12.50 -11.50 14.95
CA ARG A 259 11.79 -12.76 14.64
C ARG A 259 10.66 -13.11 15.60
N THR A 260 10.63 -12.51 16.80
CA THR A 260 9.65 -12.82 17.85
C THR A 260 8.78 -11.62 18.21
N ALA A 261 8.96 -10.48 17.53
CA ALA A 261 8.10 -9.33 17.71
C ALA A 261 6.69 -9.62 17.16
N ASP A 262 5.67 -9.01 17.78
CA ASP A 262 4.29 -9.11 17.30
C ASP A 262 4.15 -8.43 15.94
N ILE A 263 4.78 -7.27 15.80
CA ILE A 263 4.79 -6.47 14.58
C ILE A 263 6.22 -6.43 14.03
N ARG A 264 6.36 -6.79 12.75
CA ARG A 264 7.64 -6.90 12.05
C ARG A 264 7.64 -5.95 10.87
N ILE A 265 8.52 -4.95 10.94
CA ILE A 265 8.60 -3.85 9.99
C ILE A 265 9.82 -4.05 9.09
N ALA A 266 9.62 -4.06 7.78
CA ALA A 266 10.71 -4.16 6.81
C ALA A 266 10.53 -3.18 5.64
N PHE A 267 11.64 -2.66 5.13
CA PHE A 267 11.68 -2.02 3.82
C PHE A 267 12.14 -3.06 2.80
N ALA A 268 11.41 -3.22 1.71
CA ALA A 268 11.71 -4.19 0.66
C ALA A 268 11.39 -3.62 -0.73
N SER A 269 12.01 -4.13 -1.80
CA SER A 269 11.71 -3.75 -3.18
C SER A 269 11.21 -4.97 -3.95
N GLY A 270 10.28 -4.78 -4.90
CA GLY A 270 9.84 -5.85 -5.80
C GLY A 270 9.31 -7.09 -5.07
N GLU A 271 9.62 -8.28 -5.60
CA GLU A 271 9.29 -9.56 -4.94
C GLU A 271 10.09 -9.74 -3.65
N HIS A 272 9.38 -9.89 -2.53
CA HIS A 272 9.97 -9.94 -1.20
C HIS A 272 9.43 -11.06 -0.30
N GLY A 273 8.83 -12.10 -0.90
CA GLY A 273 8.60 -13.39 -0.24
C GLY A 273 7.27 -13.54 0.49
N ASP A 274 6.37 -12.57 0.37
CA ASP A 274 4.99 -12.64 0.87
C ASP A 274 3.94 -12.82 -0.25
N GLY A 275 4.36 -12.78 -1.52
CA GLY A 275 3.50 -12.93 -2.70
C GLY A 275 2.84 -11.62 -3.16
N GLU A 276 3.13 -10.50 -2.52
CA GLU A 276 2.62 -9.16 -2.86
C GLU A 276 3.79 -8.26 -3.29
N PRO A 277 4.37 -8.45 -4.49
CA PRO A 277 5.56 -7.70 -4.90
C PRO A 277 5.28 -6.20 -5.04
N PHE A 278 6.21 -5.36 -4.59
CA PHE A 278 6.15 -3.91 -4.83
C PHE A 278 6.39 -3.56 -6.31
N ASP A 279 5.89 -2.40 -6.73
CA ASP A 279 5.89 -1.93 -8.12
C ASP A 279 6.92 -0.82 -8.39
N GLY A 280 7.74 -0.50 -7.41
CA GLY A 280 8.77 0.53 -7.47
C GLY A 280 8.19 1.91 -7.18
N ARG A 281 8.89 2.96 -7.63
CA ARG A 281 8.56 4.34 -7.27
C ARG A 281 7.14 4.74 -7.63
N LEU A 282 6.43 5.24 -6.62
CA LEU A 282 5.05 5.74 -6.63
C LEU A 282 4.08 4.71 -7.19
N GLY A 283 3.05 4.39 -6.42
CA GLY A 283 2.10 3.34 -6.78
C GLY A 283 1.67 2.69 -5.50
N THR A 284 2.23 1.51 -5.22
CA THR A 284 2.05 0.83 -3.94
C THR A 284 3.15 1.24 -2.97
N LEU A 285 2.80 2.07 -1.97
CA LEU A 285 3.76 2.62 -1.02
C LEU A 285 4.20 1.62 0.06
N ALA A 286 3.24 0.82 0.53
CA ALA A 286 3.37 -0.09 1.65
C ALA A 286 2.17 -1.03 1.70
N HIS A 287 2.29 -2.10 2.48
CA HIS A 287 1.17 -2.92 2.88
C HIS A 287 1.40 -3.54 4.26
N ALA A 288 0.30 -3.92 4.91
CA ALA A 288 0.32 -4.52 6.23
C ALA A 288 -0.71 -5.62 6.39
N PHE A 289 -0.32 -6.67 7.11
CA PHE A 289 -1.12 -7.86 7.33
C PHE A 289 -1.78 -7.79 8.70
N SER A 290 -3.11 -7.83 8.70
CA SER A 290 -3.95 -7.75 9.89
C SER A 290 -3.61 -8.80 10.97
N PRO A 291 -4.04 -8.59 12.23
CA PRO A 291 -3.75 -9.52 13.32
C PRO A 291 -4.17 -10.97 13.02
N PRO A 292 -3.39 -11.97 13.47
CA PRO A 292 -2.17 -11.87 14.27
C PRO A 292 -0.88 -11.88 13.44
N SER A 293 -0.94 -11.63 12.12
CA SER A 293 0.24 -11.73 11.23
C SER A 293 1.32 -10.71 11.60
N GLY A 294 0.91 -9.43 11.67
CA GLY A 294 1.77 -8.34 12.13
C GLY A 294 2.91 -7.97 11.17
N LEU A 295 2.86 -8.41 9.91
CA LEU A 295 3.83 -8.01 8.90
C LEU A 295 3.49 -6.60 8.39
N PHE A 296 4.50 -5.74 8.30
CA PHE A 296 4.39 -4.38 7.77
C PHE A 296 5.58 -4.13 6.85
N HIS A 297 5.32 -4.06 5.55
CA HIS A 297 6.32 -3.82 4.53
C HIS A 297 6.13 -2.43 3.91
N LEU A 298 7.24 -1.73 3.68
CA LEU A 298 7.29 -0.46 2.97
C LEU A 298 8.12 -0.64 1.70
N ASP A 299 7.69 -0.03 0.60
CA ASP A 299 8.47 -0.06 -0.63
C ASP A 299 9.75 0.76 -0.45
N ASN A 300 10.88 0.07 -0.54
CA ASN A 300 12.21 0.62 -0.39
C ASN A 300 12.60 1.56 -1.54
N ASP A 301 11.91 1.50 -2.68
CA ASP A 301 12.19 2.31 -3.87
C ASP A 301 11.66 3.74 -3.76
N GLU A 302 10.77 4.01 -2.79
CA GLU A 302 10.14 5.31 -2.55
C GLU A 302 11.07 6.34 -1.91
N ASN A 303 10.85 7.63 -2.23
CA ASN A 303 11.57 8.73 -1.58
C ASN A 303 10.89 9.12 -0.27
N TRP A 304 11.21 8.39 0.79
CA TRP A 304 10.71 8.60 2.14
C TRP A 304 11.25 9.87 2.78
N VAL A 305 10.36 10.69 3.34
CA VAL A 305 10.70 11.90 4.07
C VAL A 305 10.33 11.75 5.54
N VAL A 306 11.27 12.11 6.43
CA VAL A 306 11.18 11.89 7.90
C VAL A 306 10.66 13.12 8.66
N GLU A 307 11.05 14.32 8.23
CA GLU A 307 10.63 15.60 8.81
C GLU A 307 9.90 16.44 7.76
N GLY A 308 8.58 16.54 7.93
CA GLY A 308 7.73 17.42 7.13
C GLY A 308 7.74 18.84 7.70
N SER A 309 8.55 19.73 7.14
CA SER A 309 8.24 21.17 7.20
C SER A 309 7.27 21.47 6.08
N SER A 310 6.08 22.03 6.40
CA SER A 310 5.08 22.50 5.44
C SER A 310 5.58 23.63 4.51
N SER A 311 6.86 23.98 4.58
CA SER A 311 7.46 25.07 3.82
C SER A 311 8.28 24.55 2.64
N LEU A 312 7.67 24.66 1.47
CA LEU A 312 8.31 24.95 0.17
C LEU A 312 9.13 23.81 -0.46
N LEU A 313 8.43 22.88 -1.09
CA LEU A 313 8.38 22.67 -2.55
C LEU A 313 7.71 21.31 -2.79
N THR A 314 6.62 21.32 -3.56
CA THR A 314 5.79 20.18 -3.98
C THR A 314 6.59 19.18 -4.81
N SER A 315 7.51 18.43 -4.19
CA SER A 315 8.12 17.28 -4.84
C SER A 315 7.03 16.22 -4.93
N MET A 316 6.42 16.08 -6.12
CA MET A 316 5.38 15.08 -6.41
C MET A 316 5.86 13.63 -6.23
N SER A 317 7.14 13.42 -5.92
CA SER A 317 7.75 12.13 -5.64
C SER A 317 8.13 11.89 -4.17
N ALA A 318 7.91 12.87 -3.29
CA ALA A 318 8.23 12.75 -1.86
C ALA A 318 7.06 12.15 -1.08
N VAL A 319 7.32 11.12 -0.27
CA VAL A 319 6.30 10.43 0.52
C VAL A 319 6.61 10.61 2.00
N ASP A 320 5.67 11.17 2.76
CA ASP A 320 5.82 11.34 4.21
C ASP A 320 5.73 9.98 4.91
N LEU A 321 6.83 9.55 5.54
CA LEU A 321 6.93 8.23 6.16
C LEU A 321 5.98 8.06 7.35
N GLU A 322 5.72 9.14 8.11
CA GLU A 322 4.80 9.06 9.26
C GLU A 322 3.37 8.82 8.77
N SER A 323 2.96 9.47 7.68
CA SER A 323 1.61 9.33 7.12
C SER A 323 1.32 7.89 6.70
N VAL A 324 2.26 7.26 5.97
CA VAL A 324 2.15 5.85 5.60
C VAL A 324 2.19 4.95 6.83
N ALA A 325 3.11 5.20 7.77
CA ALA A 325 3.19 4.38 8.99
C ALA A 325 1.91 4.44 9.84
N VAL A 326 1.27 5.60 9.99
CA VAL A 326 0.01 5.70 10.74
C VAL A 326 -1.09 4.90 10.05
N HIS A 327 -1.20 4.99 8.71
CA HIS A 327 -2.16 4.21 7.92
C HIS A 327 -1.96 2.69 8.10
N GLU A 328 -0.75 2.20 7.84
CA GLU A 328 -0.46 0.76 7.89
C GLU A 328 -0.59 0.18 9.31
N ILE A 329 -0.31 0.98 10.36
CA ILE A 329 -0.59 0.55 11.73
C ILE A 329 -2.08 0.35 11.97
N GLY A 330 -2.97 1.12 11.34
CA GLY A 330 -4.41 0.84 11.40
C GLY A 330 -4.76 -0.58 10.90
N HIS A 331 -4.13 -1.01 9.81
CA HIS A 331 -4.26 -2.39 9.32
C HIS A 331 -3.67 -3.43 10.26
N LEU A 332 -2.48 -3.17 10.83
CA LEU A 332 -1.88 -4.01 11.87
C LEU A 332 -2.74 -4.14 13.13
N LEU A 333 -3.73 -3.28 13.30
CA LEU A 333 -4.71 -3.33 14.37
C LEU A 333 -6.09 -3.86 13.92
N GLY A 334 -6.27 -4.16 12.63
CA GLY A 334 -7.45 -4.83 12.09
C GLY A 334 -8.45 -3.93 11.36
N LEU A 335 -8.16 -2.63 11.22
CA LEU A 335 -8.97 -1.73 10.40
C LEU A 335 -8.79 -2.05 8.91
N GLY A 336 -9.87 -1.95 8.15
CA GLY A 336 -9.83 -1.90 6.68
C GLY A 336 -9.72 -0.45 6.18
N HIS A 337 -9.78 -0.27 4.87
CA HIS A 337 -9.81 1.06 4.28
C HIS A 337 -11.14 1.78 4.55
N SER A 338 -11.10 3.11 4.57
CA SER A 338 -12.28 3.99 4.63
C SER A 338 -12.54 4.65 3.27
N SER A 339 -13.80 4.98 2.97
CA SER A 339 -14.17 5.86 1.85
C SER A 339 -14.06 7.35 2.19
N VAL A 340 -13.82 7.71 3.46
CA VAL A 340 -13.73 9.11 3.88
C VAL A 340 -12.34 9.66 3.55
N GLU A 341 -12.22 10.64 2.64
CA GLU A 341 -10.93 11.15 2.18
C GLU A 341 -10.09 11.74 3.32
N GLU A 342 -10.70 12.23 4.40
CA GLU A 342 -10.05 12.76 5.59
C GLU A 342 -9.53 11.67 6.55
N SER A 343 -10.09 10.45 6.50
CA SER A 343 -9.68 9.32 7.37
C SER A 343 -8.25 8.91 7.07
N ILE A 344 -7.42 8.64 8.09
CA ILE A 344 -6.07 8.12 7.85
C ILE A 344 -6.11 6.80 7.08
N MET A 345 -7.18 6.01 7.25
CA MET A 345 -7.44 4.76 6.55
C MET A 345 -7.98 4.92 5.12
N PHE A 346 -8.09 6.15 4.59
CA PHE A 346 -8.31 6.33 3.15
C PHE A 346 -7.12 5.74 2.36
N PRO A 347 -7.34 4.92 1.31
CA PRO A 347 -6.25 4.18 0.69
C PRO A 347 -5.16 5.04 0.06
N THR A 348 -5.52 6.23 -0.44
CA THR A 348 -4.59 7.13 -1.14
C THR A 348 -3.83 8.03 -0.18
N ILE A 349 -2.51 8.06 -0.34
CA ILE A 349 -1.61 8.89 0.47
C ILE A 349 -0.84 9.79 -0.49
N SER A 350 -1.27 11.04 -0.61
CA SER A 350 -0.75 11.94 -1.63
C SER A 350 0.69 12.35 -1.37
N SER A 351 1.53 12.28 -2.40
CA SER A 351 2.89 12.78 -2.33
C SER A 351 2.93 14.28 -2.04
N GLY A 352 3.99 14.72 -1.35
CA GLY A 352 4.15 16.11 -0.92
C GLY A 352 3.16 16.57 0.14
N THR A 353 2.33 15.67 0.68
CA THR A 353 1.39 15.98 1.78
C THR A 353 1.77 15.21 3.04
N ARG A 354 1.38 15.74 4.19
CA ARG A 354 1.52 15.09 5.49
C ARG A 354 0.14 14.94 6.11
N LYS A 355 -0.25 13.71 6.41
CA LYS A 355 -1.54 13.34 7.00
C LYS A 355 -1.29 12.30 8.08
N VAL A 356 -1.29 12.75 9.33
CA VAL A 356 -0.90 11.92 10.49
C VAL A 356 -1.94 11.97 11.62
N GLU A 357 -2.91 12.87 11.53
CA GLU A 357 -3.96 12.99 12.53
C GLU A 357 -5.06 11.96 12.27
N LEU A 358 -5.55 11.33 13.32
CA LEU A 358 -6.66 10.39 13.25
C LEU A 358 -7.97 11.18 13.13
N ALA A 359 -8.76 10.90 12.10
CA ALA A 359 -10.10 11.41 11.95
C ALA A 359 -11.07 10.65 12.87
N ASN A 360 -12.28 11.19 13.05
CA ASN A 360 -13.30 10.55 13.89
C ASN A 360 -13.64 9.14 13.39
N ASP A 361 -13.67 8.93 12.07
CA ASP A 361 -13.91 7.61 11.48
C ASP A 361 -12.87 6.56 11.95
N ASP A 362 -11.60 6.96 11.99
CA ASP A 362 -10.49 6.10 12.44
C ASP A 362 -10.62 5.77 13.94
N ILE A 363 -10.98 6.78 14.73
CA ILE A 363 -11.10 6.68 16.19
C ILE A 363 -12.29 5.80 16.56
N GLU A 364 -13.45 6.01 15.92
CA GLU A 364 -14.63 5.19 16.15
C GLU A 364 -14.36 3.73 15.77
N GLY A 365 -13.78 3.50 14.58
CA GLY A 365 -13.46 2.16 14.11
C GLY A 365 -12.52 1.40 15.04
N ILE A 366 -11.43 2.03 15.48
CA ILE A 366 -10.45 1.35 16.34
C ILE A 366 -11.01 1.08 17.74
N GLN A 367 -11.88 1.95 18.25
CA GLN A 367 -12.50 1.77 19.55
C GLN A 367 -13.53 0.64 19.57
N ILE A 368 -14.14 0.28 18.45
CA ILE A 368 -14.93 -0.96 18.33
C ILE A 368 -14.08 -2.20 18.60
N LEU A 369 -12.81 -2.21 18.18
CA LEU A 369 -11.93 -3.38 18.35
C LEU A 369 -11.24 -3.45 19.72
N TYR A 370 -10.89 -2.30 20.31
CA TYR A 370 -10.01 -2.25 21.48
C TYR A 370 -10.56 -1.48 22.68
N GLY A 371 -11.70 -0.80 22.51
CA GLY A 371 -12.25 0.14 23.50
C GLY A 371 -11.49 1.46 23.57
N THR A 372 -12.15 2.46 24.15
CA THR A 372 -11.61 3.80 24.34
C THR A 372 -10.50 3.82 25.41
N ASN A 373 -9.47 4.63 25.17
CA ASN A 373 -8.50 4.99 26.21
C ASN A 373 -9.19 5.89 27.26
N PRO A 374 -9.20 5.53 28.57
CA PRO A 374 -9.84 6.36 29.60
C PRO A 374 -9.29 7.79 29.71
N ASN A 375 -8.07 8.04 29.21
CA ASN A 375 -7.44 9.35 29.22
C ASN A 375 -7.68 10.15 27.92
N PHE A 376 -8.45 9.63 26.97
CA PHE A 376 -8.77 10.31 25.72
C PHE A 376 -9.96 11.25 25.90
N ASN A 377 -9.73 12.55 25.72
CA ASN A 377 -10.74 13.60 25.95
C ASN A 377 -11.51 14.04 24.69
N GLY A 378 -11.42 13.30 23.57
CA GLY A 378 -12.27 13.52 22.39
C GLY A 378 -11.89 14.71 21.49
N THR A 379 -10.86 15.49 21.80
CA THR A 379 -10.43 16.62 20.97
C THR A 379 -9.33 16.19 19.98
N SER A 380 -9.70 15.84 18.75
CA SER A 380 -8.79 15.90 17.61
C SER A 380 -8.72 17.35 17.11
N SER A 381 -7.50 17.87 16.92
CA SER A 381 -7.29 19.23 16.39
C SER A 381 -7.85 19.30 14.96
N PRO A 382 -8.61 20.32 14.57
CA PRO A 382 -9.17 20.39 13.22
C PRO A 382 -8.04 20.46 12.19
N SER A 383 -8.10 19.59 11.18
CA SER A 383 -7.20 19.62 10.03
C SER A 383 -7.44 20.90 9.23
N VAL A 384 -6.58 21.91 9.41
CA VAL A 384 -6.56 23.05 8.50
C VAL A 384 -5.81 22.62 7.24
N GLN A 385 -6.51 22.05 6.27
CA GLN A 385 -6.08 22.18 4.88
C GLN A 385 -6.49 23.58 4.43
N GLN A 386 -5.54 24.51 4.45
CA GLN A 386 -5.72 25.82 3.85
C GLN A 386 -5.68 25.66 2.34
N LYS A 387 -6.86 25.50 1.74
CA LYS A 387 -7.06 25.48 0.29
C LYS A 387 -6.99 26.92 -0.21
N ASP A 388 -5.79 27.42 -0.45
CA ASP A 388 -5.59 28.70 -1.13
C ASP A 388 -6.08 28.59 -2.58
N THR A 389 -7.34 29.00 -2.78
CA THR A 389 -7.92 29.18 -4.10
C THR A 389 -7.76 30.65 -4.46
N SER A 390 -6.62 31.01 -5.07
CA SER A 390 -6.42 32.33 -5.66
C SER A 390 -6.50 32.23 -7.18
N GLY A 391 -7.60 32.72 -7.77
CA GLY A 391 -7.73 32.78 -9.22
C GLY A 391 -9.10 33.18 -9.76
N ALA A 392 -9.78 34.18 -9.19
CA ALA A 392 -10.89 34.86 -9.87
C ALA A 392 -10.84 36.36 -9.57
N TYR A 393 -10.43 37.13 -10.56
CA TYR A 393 -10.51 38.59 -10.57
C TYR A 393 -11.98 38.99 -10.56
N SER A 394 -12.44 39.62 -9.47
CA SER A 394 -13.66 40.41 -9.48
C SER A 394 -13.35 41.75 -8.84
N LEU A 395 -13.36 42.80 -9.66
CA LEU A 395 -13.33 44.18 -9.23
C LEU A 395 -14.46 44.44 -8.22
N GLY A 396 -14.16 45.08 -7.10
CA GLY A 396 -15.15 45.42 -6.10
C GLY A 396 -14.63 46.33 -4.99
N SER A 397 -14.54 47.63 -5.30
CA SER A 397 -14.78 48.78 -4.41
C SER A 397 -14.03 48.86 -3.06
N MET A 398 -12.97 49.69 -3.06
CA MET A 398 -12.33 50.26 -1.86
C MET A 398 -13.23 51.29 -1.17
N TRP A 399 -13.77 50.95 0.00
CA TRP A 399 -14.09 51.88 1.10
C TRP A 399 -13.95 51.04 2.39
N GLY A 400 -13.02 51.24 3.32
CA GLY A 400 -12.48 52.48 3.86
C GLY A 400 -12.93 52.60 5.32
N PHE A 401 -12.33 51.82 6.24
CA PHE A 401 -12.42 52.07 7.68
C PHE A 401 -11.07 51.74 8.33
N SER A 402 -10.23 52.76 8.44
CA SER A 402 -9.00 52.72 9.23
C SER A 402 -9.27 53.10 10.68
N LEU A 403 -8.54 52.38 11.52
CA LEU A 403 -8.55 52.28 12.95
C LEU A 403 -8.28 53.60 13.69
N SER A 404 -8.94 53.74 14.83
CA SER A 404 -8.81 54.82 15.81
C SER A 404 -7.47 54.83 16.56
N LEU A 405 -7.02 56.08 16.83
CA LEU A 405 -6.39 56.60 18.05
C LEU A 405 -4.94 56.22 18.43
N ALA A 406 -4.06 57.21 18.32
CA ALA A 406 -3.07 57.65 19.35
C ALA A 406 -2.58 59.06 18.95
N VAL A 407 -3.21 60.14 19.41
CA VAL A 407 -2.86 60.97 20.59
C VAL A 407 -1.37 61.42 20.64
N GLU A 408 -1.22 62.69 20.26
CA GLU A 408 -0.29 63.73 20.75
C GLU A 408 1.24 63.49 20.72
N PHE A 409 1.95 64.35 19.99
CA PHE A 409 2.81 65.34 20.64
C PHE A 409 3.03 66.56 19.71
N VAL A 410 2.95 67.75 20.30
CA VAL A 410 2.97 69.08 19.69
C VAL A 410 4.38 69.68 19.71
N HIS A 411 4.70 70.49 18.69
CA HIS A 411 5.87 71.38 18.49
C HIS A 411 7.21 70.65 18.19
N ILE A 412 8.00 71.02 17.16
CA ILE A 412 8.63 72.32 16.89
C ILE A 412 8.99 72.48 15.39
N ILE A 413 8.61 73.65 14.86
CA ILE A 413 9.18 74.52 13.81
C ILE A 413 10.46 74.09 13.04
N LEU A 414 10.34 74.15 11.70
CA LEU A 414 11.30 74.52 10.63
C LEU A 414 12.80 74.20 10.84
N PHE A 415 13.32 73.27 10.04
CA PHE A 415 14.26 73.54 8.94
C PHE A 415 14.36 72.34 8.00
#